data_AF-A0A4Y2IT13-F1
#
_entry.id   AF-A0A4Y2IT13-F1
#
_cell.length_a   1.000
_cell.length_b   1.000
_cell.length_c   1.000
_cell.angle_alpha   90.00
_cell.angle_beta   90.00
_cell.angle_gamma   90.00
#
_symmetry.space_group_name_H-M   'P 1'
#
loop_
_entity.id
_entity.type
_entity.pdbx_description
1 polymer ?
#
loop_
_entity_poly.entity_id
_entity_poly.type
_entity_poly.pdbx_seq_one_letter_code
_entity_poly.pdbx_strand_id
1 'polypeptide(L)'
;MLQKEDIAIDVACNLLKGLTAQIKNCRGSIVNEVLEEAKQSCLGPTFKEARKRKKKRFFDEKCEDESSEIFQHKKFKLALLLVNDSIEAELERRFQSMQKVNEIFGFLSPKQLTTLDNKTLRKKATTLANLYQDDLDKDELSVEIDSFKYSVIGSDNLSGNE
;
A
#
# COMPACT_ATOMS: atom_id res chain seq x y z
N MET A 1 2.38 -2.15 -14.50
CA MET A 1 1.71 -0.93 -14.02
C MET A 1 0.69 -1.33 -12.96
N LEU A 2 0.68 -0.65 -11.82
CA LEU A 2 -0.21 -0.95 -10.68
C LEU A 2 -1.67 -0.51 -10.92
N GLN A 3 -1.88 0.37 -11.89
CA GLN A 3 -3.18 0.82 -12.37
C GLN A 3 -3.11 0.84 -13.90
N LYS A 4 -3.70 -0.17 -14.53
CA LYS A 4 -4.01 -0.17 -15.97
C LYS A 4 -5.52 -0.04 -16.12
N GLU A 5 -6.00 0.45 -17.25
CA GLU A 5 -7.44 0.59 -17.48
C GLU A 5 -8.18 -0.75 -17.36
N ASP A 6 -7.60 -1.81 -17.92
CA ASP A 6 -8.23 -3.15 -17.96
C ASP A 6 -7.96 -4.03 -16.73
N ILE A 7 -7.40 -3.47 -15.65
CA ILE A 7 -7.10 -4.27 -14.46
C ILE A 7 -8.38 -4.47 -13.64
N ALA A 8 -8.65 -5.72 -13.25
CA ALA A 8 -9.72 -6.00 -12.30
C ALA A 8 -9.43 -5.32 -10.95
N ILE A 9 -10.47 -4.72 -10.36
CA ILE A 9 -10.36 -3.93 -9.12
C ILE A 9 -9.78 -4.76 -7.97
N ASP A 10 -10.14 -6.04 -7.87
CA ASP A 10 -9.64 -6.94 -6.83
C ASP A 10 -8.13 -7.21 -7.00
N VAL A 11 -7.66 -7.41 -8.23
CA VAL A 11 -6.24 -7.55 -8.56
C VAL A 11 -5.48 -6.26 -8.23
N ALA A 12 -5.99 -5.11 -8.65
CA ALA A 12 -5.39 -3.82 -8.31
C ALA A 12 -5.29 -3.61 -6.79
N CYS A 13 -6.37 -3.89 -6.05
CA CYS A 13 -6.38 -3.81 -4.59
C CYS A 13 -5.30 -4.70 -3.96
N ASN A 14 -5.12 -5.92 -4.46
CA ASN A 14 -4.11 -6.85 -3.94
C ASN A 14 -2.68 -6.36 -4.21
N LEU A 15 -2.40 -5.86 -5.43
CA LEU A 15 -1.10 -5.30 -5.77
C LEU A 15 -0.76 -4.08 -4.91
N LEU A 16 -1.71 -3.20 -4.69
CA LEU A 16 -1.53 -1.99 -3.88
C LEU A 16 -1.36 -2.31 -2.40
N LYS A 17 -2.09 -3.29 -1.87
CA LYS A 17 -1.86 -3.82 -0.52
C LYS A 17 -0.45 -4.40 -0.37
N GLY A 18 0.01 -5.15 -1.38
CA GLY A 18 1.37 -5.69 -1.43
C GLY A 18 2.43 -4.59 -1.40
N LEU A 19 2.29 -3.56 -2.24
CA LEU A 19 3.21 -2.41 -2.28
C LEU A 19 3.21 -1.65 -0.95
N THR A 20 2.03 -1.39 -0.37
CA THR A 20 1.90 -0.68 0.91
C THR A 20 2.62 -1.44 2.02
N ALA A 21 2.48 -2.78 2.05
CA ALA A 21 3.21 -3.63 2.99
C ALA A 21 4.73 -3.55 2.77
N GLN A 22 5.20 -3.53 1.52
CA GLN A 22 6.63 -3.38 1.22
C GLN A 22 7.19 -2.04 1.73
N ILE A 23 6.48 -0.93 1.51
CA ILE A 23 6.90 0.41 1.96
C ILE A 23 6.95 0.49 3.49
N LYS A 24 5.94 -0.09 4.15
CA LYS A 24 5.91 -0.18 5.62
C LYS A 24 7.08 -0.99 6.17
N ASN A 25 7.42 -2.10 5.53
CA ASN A 25 8.54 -2.95 5.92
C ASN A 25 9.90 -2.26 5.65
N CYS A 26 10.00 -1.50 4.55
CA CYS A 26 11.20 -0.76 4.17
C CYS A 26 11.60 0.28 5.23
N ARG A 27 10.63 0.85 5.97
CA ARG A 27 10.89 1.87 7.01
C ARG A 27 12.02 1.51 7.98
N GLY A 28 12.15 0.23 8.34
CA GLY A 28 13.17 -0.24 9.30
C GLY A 28 14.59 -0.30 8.71
N SER A 29 14.72 -0.52 7.41
CA SER A 29 15.99 -0.79 6.73
C SER A 29 16.43 0.32 5.76
N ILE A 30 15.51 1.19 5.33
CA ILE A 30 15.70 2.19 4.26
C ILE A 30 16.92 3.07 4.45
N VAL A 31 17.20 3.48 5.70
CA VAL A 31 18.35 4.35 6.00
C VAL A 31 19.66 3.62 5.75
N ASN A 32 19.74 2.35 6.14
CA ASN A 32 20.95 1.55 5.95
C ASN A 32 21.12 1.17 4.47
N GLU A 33 20.04 0.77 3.81
CA GLU A 33 20.05 0.42 2.37
C GLU A 33 20.57 1.59 1.52
N VAL A 34 20.03 2.80 1.72
CA VAL A 34 20.46 4.01 0.99
C VAL A 34 21.92 4.35 1.29
N LEU A 35 22.39 4.17 2.53
CA LEU A 35 23.78 4.44 2.88
C LEU A 35 24.74 3.44 2.25
N GLU A 36 24.39 2.15 2.21
CA GLU A 36 25.21 1.13 1.54
C GLU A 36 25.25 1.33 0.02
N GLU A 37 24.12 1.66 -0.59
CA GLU A 37 24.06 1.98 -2.02
C GLU A 37 24.91 3.23 -2.37
N ALA A 38 24.85 4.27 -1.53
CA ALA A 38 25.68 5.46 -1.70
C ALA A 38 27.18 5.12 -1.66
N LYS A 39 27.62 4.25 -0.72
CA LYS A 39 29.02 3.80 -0.64
C LYS A 39 29.50 3.10 -1.90
N GLN A 40 28.63 2.33 -2.56
CA GLN A 40 28.97 1.61 -3.79
C GLN A 40 29.06 2.55 -5.01
N SER A 41 28.35 3.67 -5.00
CA SER A 41 28.23 4.61 -6.13
C SER A 41 29.45 5.54 -6.37
N CYS A 42 30.62 5.28 -5.78
CA CYS A 42 31.80 6.17 -5.76
C CYS A 42 31.57 7.57 -5.11
N LEU A 43 30.35 7.89 -4.70
CA LEU A 43 30.03 9.03 -3.85
C LEU A 43 30.27 8.59 -2.40
N GLY A 44 31.47 8.81 -1.87
CA GLY A 44 31.68 8.64 -0.43
C GLY A 44 30.59 9.41 0.33
N PRO A 45 29.72 8.76 1.14
CA PRO A 45 28.62 9.44 1.82
C PRO A 45 29.17 10.24 2.99
N THR A 46 29.87 11.32 2.70
CA THR A 46 30.45 12.21 3.69
C THR A 46 29.48 13.34 3.93
N PHE A 47 28.86 13.37 5.11
CA PHE A 47 28.06 14.52 5.54
C PHE A 47 29.00 15.71 5.71
N LYS A 48 28.79 16.78 4.93
CA LYS A 48 29.61 17.99 5.06
C LYS A 48 29.41 18.58 6.46
N GLU A 49 30.51 18.77 7.20
CA GLU A 49 30.47 19.52 8.44
C GLU A 49 30.06 20.98 8.17
N ALA A 50 29.05 21.45 8.89
CA ALA A 50 28.73 22.87 8.88
C ALA A 50 29.83 23.63 9.63
N ARG A 51 30.28 24.76 9.07
CA ARG A 51 31.32 25.61 9.71
C ARG A 51 30.89 25.98 11.14
N LYS A 52 31.63 25.50 12.14
CA LYS A 52 31.45 25.91 13.54
C LYS A 52 31.88 27.37 13.71
N ARG A 53 31.02 28.23 14.27
CA ARG A 53 31.39 29.61 14.61
C ARG A 53 32.38 29.58 15.77
N LYS A 54 33.55 30.20 15.60
CA LYS A 54 34.54 30.32 16.68
C LYS A 54 33.94 31.13 17.84
N LYS A 55 33.86 30.51 19.02
CA LYS A 55 33.59 31.18 20.31
C LYS A 55 34.90 31.26 21.10
N LYS A 56 35.05 32.32 21.89
CA LYS A 56 36.21 32.51 22.78
C LYS A 56 36.14 31.42 23.86
N ARG A 57 37.21 30.63 24.02
CA ARG A 57 37.28 29.52 24.98
C ARG A 57 38.19 29.83 26.16
N PHE A 58 37.92 29.23 27.32
CA PHE A 58 38.78 29.31 28.51
C PHE A 58 39.76 28.13 28.56
N PHE A 59 40.89 28.31 29.25
CA PHE A 59 42.01 27.33 29.29
C PHE A 59 41.59 25.93 29.75
N ASP A 60 40.57 25.84 30.62
CA ASP A 60 40.09 24.58 31.20
C ASP A 60 38.84 23.99 30.49
N GLU A 61 38.40 24.60 29.39
CA GLU A 61 37.20 24.18 28.67
C GLU A 61 37.47 22.92 27.84
N LYS A 62 36.96 21.76 28.29
CA LYS A 62 37.09 20.48 27.57
C LYS A 62 36.37 20.50 26.21
N CYS A 63 36.95 19.74 25.28
CA CYS A 63 36.74 19.71 23.83
C CYS A 63 35.27 19.79 23.34
N GLU A 64 35.07 20.55 22.24
CA GLU A 64 33.82 20.69 21.50
C GLU A 64 33.44 19.39 20.76
N ASP A 65 32.52 18.64 21.35
CA ASP A 65 31.31 18.10 20.74
C ASP A 65 31.45 17.56 19.30
N GLU A 66 31.44 16.23 19.18
CA GLU A 66 31.12 15.43 17.98
C GLU A 66 29.71 15.73 17.41
N SER A 67 29.01 16.75 17.94
CA SER A 67 27.58 16.97 17.73
C SER A 67 27.19 17.39 16.31
N SER A 68 28.10 17.93 15.50
CA SER A 68 27.77 18.43 14.16
C SER A 68 27.54 17.32 13.13
N GLU A 69 28.40 16.29 13.07
CA GLU A 69 28.21 15.15 12.17
C GLU A 69 27.01 14.29 12.61
N ILE A 70 26.91 14.03 13.92
CA ILE A 70 25.76 13.34 14.53
C ILE A 70 24.45 14.07 14.19
N PHE A 71 24.46 15.40 14.13
CA PHE A 71 23.29 16.22 13.79
C PHE A 71 22.88 16.10 12.31
N GLN A 72 23.83 16.11 11.36
CA GLN A 72 23.51 15.95 9.94
C GLN A 72 23.00 14.54 9.62
N HIS A 73 23.62 13.52 10.21
CA HIS A 73 23.16 12.14 10.07
C HIS A 73 21.73 11.97 10.62
N LYS A 74 21.44 12.54 11.80
CA LYS A 74 20.09 12.56 12.37
C LYS A 74 19.08 13.28 11.47
N LYS A 75 19.45 14.42 10.88
CA LYS A 75 18.60 15.16 9.93
C LYS A 75 18.29 14.36 8.68
N PHE A 76 19.31 13.74 8.08
CA PHE A 76 19.14 12.89 6.91
C PHE A 76 18.23 11.70 7.20
N LYS A 77 18.50 10.99 8.31
CA LYS A 77 17.65 9.89 8.79
C LYS A 77 16.20 10.32 8.97
N LEU A 78 15.98 11.47 9.62
CA LEU A 78 14.64 12.01 9.82
C LEU A 78 13.94 12.33 8.49
N ALA A 79 14.66 12.96 7.55
CA ALA A 79 14.11 13.30 6.25
C ALA A 79 13.68 12.04 5.45
N LEU A 80 14.51 11.00 5.41
CA LEU A 80 14.16 9.73 4.75
C LEU A 80 12.94 9.07 5.38
N LEU A 81 12.88 9.01 6.72
CA LEU A 81 11.73 8.43 7.42
C LEU A 81 10.46 9.23 7.15
N LEU A 82 10.53 10.56 7.12
CA LEU A 82 9.39 11.42 6.77
C LEU A 82 8.90 11.18 5.34
N VAL A 83 9.81 11.00 4.38
CA VAL A 83 9.42 10.66 3.00
C VAL A 83 8.73 9.31 2.96
N ASN A 84 9.26 8.29 3.62
CA ASN A 84 8.64 6.97 3.68
C ASN A 84 7.24 7.03 4.31
N ASP A 85 7.11 7.71 5.46
CA ASP A 85 5.85 7.88 6.17
C ASP A 85 4.83 8.67 5.31
N SER A 86 5.30 9.65 4.53
CA SER A 86 4.45 10.42 3.59
C SER A 86 3.97 9.57 2.42
N ILE A 87 4.83 8.72 1.86
CA ILE A 87 4.44 7.80 0.78
C ILE A 87 3.41 6.80 1.30
N GLU A 88 3.63 6.19 2.48
CA GLU A 88 2.67 5.27 3.10
C GLU A 88 1.30 5.95 3.28
N ALA A 89 1.27 7.15 3.86
CA ALA A 89 0.03 7.90 4.08
C ALA A 89 -0.69 8.28 2.77
N GLU A 90 0.06 8.74 1.77
CA GLU A 90 -0.52 9.13 0.48
C GLU A 90 -1.05 7.94 -0.32
N LEU A 91 -0.38 6.78 -0.28
CA LEU A 91 -0.88 5.57 -0.92
C LEU A 91 -2.19 5.13 -0.25
N GLU A 92 -2.22 5.04 1.08
CA GLU A 92 -3.44 4.66 1.80
C GLU A 92 -4.60 5.61 1.47
N ARG A 93 -4.36 6.92 1.52
CA ARG A 93 -5.36 7.95 1.22
C ARG A 93 -5.92 7.81 -0.20
N ARG A 94 -5.07 7.58 -1.20
CA ARG A 94 -5.48 7.51 -2.61
C ARG A 94 -6.23 6.24 -2.96
N PHE A 95 -5.95 5.13 -2.27
CA PHE A 95 -6.56 3.84 -2.58
C PHE A 95 -7.75 3.47 -1.70
N GLN A 96 -8.04 4.26 -0.67
CA GLN A 96 -9.15 4.01 0.24
C GLN A 96 -10.51 3.86 -0.48
N SER A 97 -10.79 4.68 -1.49
CA SER A 97 -12.04 4.58 -2.26
C SER A 97 -12.13 3.28 -3.05
N MET A 98 -11.05 2.89 -3.73
CA MET A 98 -10.96 1.64 -4.49
C MET A 98 -11.10 0.42 -3.57
N GLN A 99 -10.48 0.45 -2.39
CA GLN A 99 -10.63 -0.59 -1.39
C GLN A 99 -12.09 -0.72 -0.92
N LYS A 100 -12.77 0.39 -0.63
CA LYS A 100 -14.21 0.38 -0.27
C LYS A 100 -15.07 -0.22 -1.37
N VAL A 101 -14.84 0.16 -2.62
CA VAL A 101 -15.57 -0.42 -3.77
C VAL A 101 -15.33 -1.92 -3.83
N ASN A 102 -14.09 -2.38 -3.66
CA ASN A 102 -13.77 -3.80 -3.63
C ASN A 102 -14.35 -4.54 -2.42
N GLU A 103 -14.48 -3.90 -1.26
CA GLU A 103 -15.11 -4.50 -0.08
C GLU A 103 -16.60 -4.75 -0.28
N ILE A 104 -17.28 -3.82 -0.97
CA ILE A 104 -18.71 -3.88 -1.25
C ILE A 104 -18.99 -4.84 -2.42
N PHE A 105 -18.29 -4.67 -3.54
CA PHE A 105 -18.60 -5.35 -4.81
C PHE A 105 -17.63 -6.47 -5.18
N GLY A 106 -16.46 -6.57 -4.53
CA GLY A 106 -15.40 -7.48 -4.96
C GLY A 106 -15.77 -8.96 -4.92
N PHE A 107 -16.83 -9.33 -4.20
CA PHE A 107 -17.36 -10.70 -4.21
C PHE A 107 -17.99 -11.11 -5.55
N LEU A 108 -18.32 -10.14 -6.41
CA LEU A 108 -18.81 -10.34 -7.77
C LEU A 108 -17.65 -10.59 -8.76
N SER A 109 -16.39 -10.57 -8.32
CA SER A 109 -15.29 -10.89 -9.23
C SER A 109 -15.37 -12.36 -9.66
N PRO A 110 -14.99 -12.71 -10.91
CA PRO A 110 -15.06 -14.09 -11.39
C PRO A 110 -14.36 -15.08 -10.47
N LYS A 111 -13.21 -14.68 -9.91
CA LYS A 111 -12.47 -15.45 -8.93
C LYS A 111 -13.27 -15.72 -7.65
N GLN A 112 -13.97 -14.72 -7.11
CA GLN A 112 -14.76 -14.88 -5.90
C GLN A 112 -16.04 -15.70 -6.16
N LEU A 113 -16.71 -15.49 -7.29
CA LEU A 113 -17.91 -16.25 -7.67
C LEU A 113 -17.63 -17.75 -7.80
N THR A 114 -16.48 -18.12 -8.37
CA THR A 114 -16.06 -19.52 -8.53
C THR A 114 -15.55 -20.14 -7.24
N THR A 115 -14.98 -19.34 -6.32
CA THR A 115 -14.37 -19.84 -5.07
C THR A 115 -15.36 -19.91 -3.90
N LEU A 116 -16.26 -18.92 -3.76
CA LEU A 116 -17.17 -18.82 -2.61
C LEU A 116 -18.34 -19.81 -2.75
N ASP A 117 -18.77 -20.36 -1.61
CA ASP A 117 -19.98 -21.16 -1.54
C ASP A 117 -21.24 -20.29 -1.66
N ASN A 118 -22.35 -20.88 -2.11
CA ASN A 118 -23.59 -20.15 -2.37
C ASN A 118 -24.14 -19.50 -1.10
N LYS A 119 -24.00 -20.13 0.08
CA LYS A 119 -24.47 -19.54 1.34
C LYS A 119 -23.70 -18.27 1.67
N THR A 120 -22.39 -18.24 1.46
CA THR A 120 -21.56 -17.04 1.64
C THR A 120 -21.90 -15.95 0.60
N LEU A 121 -22.12 -16.33 -0.66
CA LEU A 121 -22.53 -15.39 -1.72
C LEU A 121 -23.87 -14.73 -1.43
N ARG A 122 -24.89 -15.52 -1.09
CA ARG A 122 -26.22 -15.02 -0.68
C ARG A 122 -26.14 -14.04 0.49
N LYS A 123 -25.29 -14.33 1.48
CA LYS A 123 -25.06 -13.43 2.61
C LYS A 123 -24.45 -12.10 2.15
N LYS A 124 -23.47 -12.12 1.26
CA LYS A 124 -22.85 -10.89 0.72
C LYS A 124 -23.81 -10.11 -0.17
N ALA A 125 -24.58 -10.78 -1.02
CA ALA A 125 -25.67 -10.21 -1.81
C ALA A 125 -26.71 -9.53 -0.92
N THR A 126 -27.14 -10.19 0.16
CA THR A 126 -28.04 -9.60 1.15
C THR A 126 -27.45 -8.35 1.79
N THR A 127 -26.16 -8.37 2.18
CA THR A 127 -25.48 -7.18 2.71
C THR A 127 -25.45 -6.04 1.70
N LEU A 128 -25.21 -6.35 0.42
CA LEU A 128 -25.22 -5.36 -0.67
C LEU A 128 -26.62 -4.76 -0.86
N ALA A 129 -27.66 -5.60 -0.90
CA ALA A 129 -29.05 -5.13 -1.04
C ALA A 129 -29.47 -4.24 0.14
N ASN A 130 -29.08 -4.59 1.37
CA ASN A 130 -29.36 -3.72 2.53
C ASN A 130 -28.63 -2.37 2.45
N LEU A 131 -27.47 -2.30 1.78
CA LEU A 131 -26.72 -1.05 1.60
C LEU A 131 -27.38 -0.15 0.56
N TYR A 132 -28.05 -0.74 -0.44
CA TYR A 132 -28.75 -0.06 -1.52
C TYR A 132 -30.22 -0.47 -1.56
N GLN A 133 -30.92 -0.33 -0.43
CA GLN A 133 -32.29 -0.80 -0.23
C GLN A 133 -33.32 -0.17 -1.19
N ASP A 134 -33.03 1.02 -1.69
CA ASP A 134 -33.88 1.75 -2.63
C ASP A 134 -33.68 1.28 -4.08
N ASP A 135 -32.56 0.61 -4.36
CA ASP A 135 -32.15 0.18 -5.71
C ASP A 135 -32.18 -1.35 -5.89
N LEU A 136 -32.07 -2.12 -4.80
CA LEU A 136 -31.88 -3.58 -4.84
C LEU A 136 -32.90 -4.31 -3.95
N ASP A 137 -33.67 -5.20 -4.56
CA ASP A 137 -34.49 -6.16 -3.82
C ASP A 137 -33.62 -7.26 -3.22
N LYS A 138 -33.70 -7.40 -1.90
CA LYS A 138 -32.89 -8.36 -1.14
C LYS A 138 -33.22 -9.81 -1.46
N ASP A 139 -34.50 -10.13 -1.58
CA ASP A 139 -34.95 -11.50 -1.76
C ASP A 139 -34.67 -11.96 -3.20
N GLU A 140 -34.86 -11.08 -4.18
CA GLU A 140 -34.50 -11.30 -5.58
C GLU A 140 -32.98 -11.47 -5.75
N LEU A 141 -32.17 -10.50 -5.30
CA LEU A 141 -30.71 -10.53 -5.48
C LEU A 141 -30.06 -11.76 -4.81
N SER A 142 -30.61 -12.22 -3.69
CA SER A 142 -30.17 -13.43 -3.01
C SER A 142 -30.41 -14.71 -3.83
N VAL A 143 -31.44 -14.74 -4.68
CA VAL A 143 -31.68 -15.88 -5.58
C VAL A 143 -30.87 -15.73 -6.86
N GLU A 144 -30.82 -14.53 -7.44
CA GLU A 144 -30.13 -14.26 -8.70
C GLU A 144 -28.62 -14.50 -8.63
N ILE A 145 -27.99 -14.25 -7.48
CA ILE A 145 -26.55 -14.43 -7.31
C ILE A 145 -26.10 -15.88 -7.54
N ASP A 146 -26.95 -16.87 -7.23
CA ASP A 146 -26.66 -18.28 -7.48
C ASP A 146 -26.67 -18.57 -8.98
N SER A 147 -27.71 -18.11 -9.69
CA SER A 147 -27.79 -18.24 -11.15
C SER A 147 -26.61 -17.55 -11.84
N PHE A 148 -26.28 -16.34 -11.40
CA PHE A 148 -25.16 -15.57 -11.94
C PHE A 148 -23.83 -16.31 -11.82
N LYS A 149 -23.56 -16.92 -10.66
CA LYS A 149 -22.37 -17.78 -10.47
C LYS A 149 -22.29 -18.90 -11.52
N TYR A 150 -23.39 -19.62 -11.76
CA TYR A 150 -23.39 -20.71 -12.73
C TYR A 150 -23.20 -20.23 -14.17
N SER A 151 -23.72 -19.05 -14.52
CA SER A 151 -23.46 -18.43 -15.82
C SER A 151 -21.97 -18.12 -16.03
N VAL A 152 -21.28 -17.60 -15.01
CA VAL A 152 -19.83 -17.31 -15.07
C VAL A 152 -19.00 -18.59 -15.17
N ILE A 153 -19.33 -19.63 -14.40
CA ILE A 153 -18.67 -20.94 -14.51
C ILE A 153 -18.90 -21.55 -15.91
N GLY A 154 -20.09 -21.40 -16.47
CA GLY A 154 -20.41 -21.85 -17.82
C GLY A 154 -19.54 -21.19 -18.90
N SER A 155 -19.29 -19.89 -18.79
CA SER A 155 -18.45 -19.14 -19.74
C SER A 155 -16.96 -19.47 -19.64
N ASP A 156 -16.43 -19.69 -18.44
CA ASP A 156 -15.00 -20.01 -18.26
C ASP A 156 -14.64 -21.34 -18.94
N ASN A 157 -15.53 -22.35 -18.87
CA ASN A 157 -15.34 -23.65 -19.53
C ASN A 157 -15.36 -23.59 -21.07
N LEU A 158 -15.92 -22.53 -21.66
CA LEU A 158 -15.93 -22.31 -23.11
C LEU A 158 -14.65 -21.61 -23.59
N SER A 159 -14.06 -20.74 -22.75
CA SER A 159 -12.83 -19.98 -23.08
C SER A 159 -11.52 -20.80 -23.00
N GLY A 160 -11.55 -21.99 -22.40
CA GLY A 160 -10.39 -22.87 -22.28
C GLY A 160 -10.13 -23.79 -23.48
N ASN A 161 -10.94 -23.70 -24.54
CA ASN A 161 -10.88 -24.57 -25.72
C ASN A 161 -10.41 -23.86 -27.01
N GLU A 162 -9.81 -22.67 -26.91
CA GLU A 162 -9.17 -21.96 -28.03
C GLU A 162 -7.66 -21.83 -27.84
#